data_AF-A0A7V8XK25-F1
#
_entry.id   AF-A0A7V8XK25-F1
#
_cell.length_a   1.000
_cell.length_b   1.000
_cell.length_c   1.000
_cell.angle_alpha   90.00
_cell.angle_beta   90.00
_cell.angle_gamma   90.00
#
_symmetry.space_group_name_H-M   'P 1'
#
loop_
_entity.id
_entity.type
_entity.pdbx_description
1 polymer ?
#
loop_
_entity_poly.entity_id
_entity_poly.type
_entity_poly.pdbx_seq_one_letter_code
_entity_poly.pdbx_strand_id
1 'polypeptide(L)'
;MEAQRPHQGDLVLEDELLDEDEELWAGADDADYTGWFCVRTDPFPCPAVGCTFVADFMTAAHLVLVWEERDDPNLLWHAQRAMEVGRNPRVVPYERGFGASASYYAWEAAGRPVHGIRGK
;
A
#
# COMPACT_ATOMS: atom_id res chain seq x y z
N MET A 1 -23.42 -47.18 1.75
CA MET A 1 -23.22 -45.82 1.22
C MET A 1 -21.73 -45.70 0.98
N GLU A 2 -21.29 -45.97 -0.24
CA GLU A 2 -19.87 -46.16 -0.57
C GLU A 2 -19.22 -44.80 -0.82
N ALA A 3 -18.11 -44.53 -0.15
CA ALA A 3 -17.35 -43.29 -0.29
C ALA A 3 -16.60 -43.31 -1.62
N GLN A 4 -17.02 -42.48 -2.57
CA GLN A 4 -16.36 -42.27 -3.85
C GLN A 4 -14.94 -41.73 -3.59
N ARG A 5 -13.92 -42.48 -4.01
CA ARG A 5 -12.52 -42.02 -3.98
C ARG A 5 -12.31 -41.01 -5.11
N PRO A 6 -11.76 -39.81 -4.86
CA PRO A 6 -11.50 -38.84 -5.92
C PRO A 6 -10.45 -39.39 -6.90
N HIS A 7 -10.67 -39.17 -8.19
CA HIS A 7 -9.76 -39.59 -9.26
C HIS A 7 -8.84 -38.45 -9.68
N GLN A 8 -7.66 -38.80 -10.18
CA GLN A 8 -6.66 -37.83 -10.67
C GLN A 8 -7.25 -37.03 -11.84
N GLY A 9 -7.57 -35.76 -11.59
CA GLY A 9 -8.20 -34.85 -12.56
C GLY A 9 -9.42 -34.09 -12.02
N ASP A 10 -9.90 -34.38 -10.81
CA ASP A 10 -10.95 -33.59 -10.17
C ASP A 10 -10.40 -32.23 -9.71
N LEU A 11 -10.96 -31.15 -10.26
CA LEU A 11 -10.86 -29.81 -9.68
C LEU A 11 -11.74 -29.80 -8.44
N VAL A 12 -11.12 -29.99 -7.27
CA VAL A 12 -11.73 -29.66 -6.01
C VAL A 12 -11.75 -28.13 -5.95
N LEU A 13 -12.91 -27.54 -6.25
CA LEU A 13 -13.18 -26.16 -5.87
C LEU A 13 -13.46 -26.19 -4.37
N GLU A 14 -12.38 -26.19 -3.58
CA GLU A 14 -12.44 -25.69 -2.22
C GLU A 14 -12.87 -24.23 -2.35
N ASP A 15 -14.18 -24.01 -2.20
CA ASP A 15 -14.79 -22.73 -1.86
C ASP A 15 -14.31 -22.38 -0.44
N GLU A 16 -13.00 -22.25 -0.27
CA GLU A 16 -12.41 -21.49 0.81
C GLU A 16 -12.80 -20.04 0.50
N LEU A 17 -13.97 -19.67 1.03
CA LEU A 17 -14.29 -18.32 1.44
C LEU A 17 -12.98 -17.67 1.91
N LEU A 18 -12.40 -16.86 1.03
CA LEU A 18 -11.40 -15.87 1.34
C LEU A 18 -12.07 -14.87 2.28
N ASP A 19 -12.27 -15.27 3.54
CA ASP A 19 -12.24 -14.36 4.67
C ASP A 19 -10.78 -13.85 4.70
N GLU A 20 -10.49 -12.90 3.81
CA GLU A 20 -9.30 -12.07 3.86
C GLU A 20 -9.43 -11.29 5.16
N ASP A 21 -8.91 -11.85 6.24
CA ASP A 21 -8.60 -11.15 7.48
C ASP A 21 -7.75 -9.95 7.08
N GLU A 22 -8.41 -8.82 6.83
CA GLU A 22 -7.84 -7.56 6.37
C GLU A 22 -7.05 -7.00 7.54
N GLU A 23 -5.87 -7.57 7.80
CA GLU A 23 -5.04 -7.23 8.95
C GLU A 23 -4.63 -5.75 8.83
N LEU A 24 -5.34 -4.91 9.59
CA LEU A 24 -5.25 -3.46 9.54
C LEU A 24 -3.89 -3.02 10.06
N TRP A 25 -2.96 -2.74 9.14
CA TRP A 25 -1.65 -2.26 9.52
C TRP A 25 -1.72 -0.82 10.05
N ALA A 26 -1.25 -0.62 11.28
CA ALA A 26 -1.29 0.66 11.98
C ALA A 26 0.02 1.48 11.84
N GLY A 27 0.90 1.15 10.90
CA GLY A 27 2.31 1.57 10.88
C GLY A 27 2.62 3.02 10.52
N ALA A 28 1.83 3.97 11.03
CA ALA A 28 2.34 5.30 11.30
C ALA A 28 3.36 5.18 12.42
N ASP A 29 4.64 5.09 12.07
CA ASP A 29 5.71 5.26 13.05
C ASP A 29 5.77 6.77 13.39
N ASP A 30 5.88 7.14 14.67
CA ASP A 30 6.05 8.54 15.11
C ASP A 30 7.49 9.03 14.83
N ALA A 31 8.14 8.38 13.85
CA ALA A 31 9.50 8.65 13.44
C ALA A 31 9.56 9.98 12.67
N ASP A 32 10.59 10.75 12.97
CA ASP A 32 10.85 12.00 12.26
C ASP A 32 11.54 11.71 10.93
N TYR A 33 10.75 11.68 9.85
CA TYR A 33 11.25 11.55 8.49
C TYR A 33 11.69 12.89 7.87
N THR A 34 12.11 13.86 8.69
CA THR A 34 12.67 15.12 8.18
C THR A 34 13.90 14.84 7.33
N GLY A 35 13.94 15.41 6.13
CA GLY A 35 15.03 15.21 5.15
C GLY A 35 14.82 14.02 4.20
N TRP A 36 13.80 13.21 4.42
CA TRP A 36 13.40 12.12 3.53
C TRP A 36 12.57 12.64 2.37
N PHE A 37 12.28 11.75 1.41
CA PHE A 37 11.56 12.06 0.18
C PHE A 37 10.29 11.23 0.06
N CYS A 38 9.28 11.80 -0.60
CA CYS A 38 8.06 11.12 -1.00
C CYS A 38 7.71 11.44 -2.46
N VAL A 39 6.71 10.74 -3.00
CA VAL A 39 6.23 10.96 -4.36
C VAL A 39 4.88 11.66 -4.32
N ARG A 40 4.84 12.92 -4.75
CA ARG A 40 3.59 13.65 -4.99
C ARG A 40 2.98 13.18 -6.31
N THR A 41 1.67 12.98 -6.36
CA THR A 41 0.93 12.61 -7.57
C THR A 41 -0.24 13.54 -7.80
N ASP A 42 -0.88 13.43 -8.96
CA ASP A 42 -2.23 13.95 -9.13
C ASP A 42 -3.19 13.21 -8.15
N PRO A 43 -4.29 13.85 -7.71
CA PRO A 43 -5.22 13.29 -6.73
C PRO A 43 -5.73 11.92 -7.17
N PHE A 44 -5.60 10.92 -6.29
CA PHE A 44 -6.01 9.55 -6.58
C PHE A 44 -6.95 9.03 -5.48
N PRO A 45 -8.21 8.68 -5.82
CA PRO A 45 -9.13 8.11 -4.84
C PRO A 45 -8.68 6.71 -4.42
N CYS A 46 -8.84 6.39 -3.14
CA CYS A 46 -8.59 5.04 -2.63
C CYS A 46 -9.53 4.04 -3.33
N PRO A 47 -9.02 2.90 -3.86
CA PRO A 47 -9.85 1.90 -4.54
C PRO A 47 -10.69 1.06 -3.58
N ALA A 48 -10.45 1.15 -2.26
CA ALA A 48 -11.17 0.39 -1.25
C ALA A 48 -12.66 0.77 -1.23
N VAL A 49 -13.53 -0.25 -1.20
CA VAL A 49 -14.99 -0.06 -1.19
C VAL A 49 -15.39 0.72 0.06
N GLY A 50 -16.09 1.84 -0.13
CA GLY A 50 -16.57 2.70 0.96
C GLY A 50 -15.51 3.65 1.55
N CYS A 51 -14.28 3.65 1.03
CA CYS A 51 -13.29 4.64 1.42
C CYS A 51 -13.46 5.95 0.63
N THR A 52 -13.42 7.07 1.34
CA THR A 52 -13.53 8.43 0.76
C THR A 52 -12.19 9.17 0.70
N PHE A 53 -11.10 8.48 1.05
CA PHE A 53 -9.77 9.07 1.05
C PHE A 53 -9.29 9.37 -0.38
N VAL A 54 -8.74 10.56 -0.57
CA VAL A 54 -8.11 11.00 -1.82
C VAL A 54 -6.67 11.35 -1.51
N ALA A 55 -5.74 10.66 -2.16
CA ALA A 55 -4.31 10.80 -1.93
C ALA A 55 -3.68 11.74 -2.96
N ASP A 56 -3.06 12.83 -2.47
CA ASP A 56 -2.19 13.71 -3.28
C ASP A 56 -0.74 13.20 -3.35
N PHE A 57 -0.45 12.12 -2.62
CA PHE A 57 0.86 11.49 -2.54
C PHE A 57 0.72 9.99 -2.78
N MET A 58 1.86 9.36 -3.05
CA MET A 58 1.97 7.92 -3.03
C MET A 58 1.80 7.42 -1.59
N THR A 59 0.75 6.63 -1.38
CA THR A 59 0.40 6.11 -0.06
C THR A 59 0.31 4.60 -0.07
N ALA A 60 0.59 3.99 1.07
CA ALA A 60 0.15 2.64 1.42
C ALA A 60 -0.69 2.74 2.70
N ALA A 61 -1.87 2.11 2.74
CA ALA A 61 -2.72 2.16 3.92
C ALA A 61 -3.02 3.60 4.42
N HIS A 62 -3.23 4.55 3.49
CA HIS A 62 -3.39 5.99 3.75
C HIS A 62 -2.19 6.71 4.40
N LEU A 63 -1.05 6.04 4.51
CA LEU A 63 0.19 6.61 5.00
C LEU A 63 1.08 7.00 3.82
N VAL A 64 1.60 8.23 3.84
CA VAL A 64 2.55 8.71 2.84
C VAL A 64 3.81 7.85 2.92
N LEU A 65 4.15 7.17 1.83
CA LEU A 65 5.39 6.42 1.78
C LEU A 65 6.58 7.37 1.65
N VAL A 66 7.59 7.12 2.47
CA VAL A 66 8.83 7.91 2.50
C VAL A 66 10.07 7.04 2.34
N TRP A 67 11.10 7.61 1.70
CA TRP A 67 12.42 7.02 1.47
C TRP A 67 13.51 8.00 1.90
N GLU A 68 14.64 7.47 2.37
CA GLU A 68 15.75 8.30 2.85
C GLU A 68 16.47 9.00 1.69
N GLU A 69 16.72 8.30 0.59
CA GLU A 69 17.42 8.82 -0.57
C GLU A 69 16.46 9.26 -1.68
N ARG A 70 16.77 10.38 -2.33
CA ARG A 70 15.95 10.95 -3.42
C ARG A 70 15.91 10.06 -4.66
N ASP A 71 17.01 9.39 -4.94
CA ASP A 71 17.26 8.52 -6.08
C ASP A 71 17.21 7.03 -5.70
N ASP A 72 16.60 6.69 -4.56
CA ASP A 72 16.35 5.32 -4.17
C ASP A 72 15.67 4.54 -5.31
N PRO A 73 16.19 3.36 -5.72
CA PRO A 73 15.65 2.59 -6.84
C PRO A 73 14.18 2.19 -6.66
N ASN A 74 13.75 1.88 -5.43
CA ASN A 74 12.35 1.54 -5.15
C ASN A 74 11.46 2.77 -5.26
N LEU A 75 11.90 3.94 -4.80
CA LEU A 75 11.19 5.19 -4.99
C LEU A 75 10.98 5.47 -6.49
N LEU A 76 12.06 5.40 -7.27
CA LEU A 76 12.01 5.67 -8.71
C LEU A 76 11.15 4.66 -9.45
N TRP A 77 11.19 3.38 -9.07
CA TRP A 77 10.35 2.34 -9.63
C TRP A 77 8.87 2.62 -9.37
N HIS A 78 8.48 2.97 -8.14
CA HIS A 78 7.08 3.27 -7.83
C HIS A 78 6.62 4.56 -8.52
N ALA A 79 7.49 5.58 -8.59
CA ALA A 79 7.21 6.78 -9.36
C ALA A 79 6.97 6.45 -10.84
N GLN A 80 7.80 5.61 -11.47
CA GLN A 80 7.58 5.18 -12.85
C GLN A 80 6.23 4.48 -13.02
N ARG A 81 5.85 3.57 -12.13
CA ARG A 81 4.54 2.90 -12.15
C ARG A 81 3.39 3.90 -12.07
N ALA A 82 3.49 4.92 -11.20
CA ALA A 82 2.50 6.00 -11.12
C ALA A 82 2.43 6.82 -12.42
N MET A 83 3.57 7.04 -13.09
CA MET A 83 3.61 7.71 -14.39
C MET A 83 2.91 6.91 -15.49
N GLU A 84 3.11 5.59 -15.53
CA GLU A 84 2.50 4.69 -16.52
C GLU A 84 0.96 4.71 -16.46
N VAL A 85 0.39 4.95 -15.28
CA VAL A 85 -1.07 5.10 -15.09
C VAL A 85 -1.54 6.55 -15.12
N GLY A 86 -0.69 7.49 -15.54
CA GLY A 86 -1.06 8.88 -15.76
C GLY A 86 -1.19 9.75 -14.51
N ARG A 87 -0.59 9.35 -13.37
CA ARG A 87 -0.68 10.10 -12.09
C ARG A 87 0.37 11.21 -11.90
N ASN A 88 1.09 11.59 -12.96
CA ASN A 88 2.02 12.73 -12.99
C ASN A 88 2.97 12.84 -11.76
N PRO A 89 3.76 11.81 -11.44
CA PRO A 89 4.55 11.75 -10.21
C PRO A 89 5.67 12.80 -10.16
N ARG A 90 5.97 13.28 -8.96
CA ARG A 90 7.08 14.20 -8.64
C ARG A 90 7.72 13.80 -7.31
N VAL A 91 9.03 13.57 -7.33
CA VAL A 91 9.81 13.33 -6.10
C VAL A 91 10.02 14.66 -5.39
N VAL A 92 9.57 14.76 -4.14
CA VAL A 92 9.67 15.97 -3.31
C VAL A 92 10.17 15.61 -1.90
N PRO A 93 10.83 16.54 -1.18
CA PRO A 93 11.12 16.35 0.23
C PRO A 93 9.81 16.15 1.01
N TYR A 94 9.79 15.21 1.95
CA TYR A 94 8.65 14.99 2.82
C TYR A 94 8.57 16.09 3.89
N GLU A 95 7.34 16.56 4.13
CA GLU A 95 7.02 17.48 5.22
C GLU A 95 5.92 16.86 6.07
N ARG A 96 6.00 16.99 7.40
CA ARG A 96 4.97 16.49 8.34
C ARG A 96 3.56 17.02 8.03
N GLY A 97 3.46 18.18 7.37
CA GLY A 97 2.20 18.76 6.92
C GLY A 97 1.48 17.95 5.82
N PHE A 98 2.14 17.00 5.16
CA PHE A 98 1.53 16.17 4.11
C PHE A 98 0.63 15.05 4.65
N GLY A 99 0.73 14.75 5.95
CA GLY A 99 -0.05 13.71 6.61
C GLY A 99 0.83 12.64 7.25
N ALA A 100 0.17 11.67 7.88
CA ALA A 100 0.84 10.53 8.50
C ALA A 100 1.63 9.74 7.45
N SER A 101 2.79 9.24 7.83
CA SER A 101 3.76 8.63 6.92
C SER A 101 4.28 7.31 7.46
N ALA A 102 4.89 6.55 6.59
CA ALA A 102 5.66 5.37 6.96
C ALA A 102 6.83 5.17 6.01
N SER A 103 7.94 4.65 6.54
CA SER A 103 9.06 4.27 5.70
C SER A 103 8.66 3.14 4.76
N TYR A 104 9.12 3.22 3.52
CA TYR A 104 8.98 2.14 2.54
C TYR A 104 9.48 0.80 3.09
N TYR A 105 10.61 0.82 3.79
CA TYR A 105 11.24 -0.39 4.33
C TYR A 105 10.39 -1.03 5.45
N ALA A 106 9.72 -0.23 6.30
CA ALA A 106 8.82 -0.77 7.31
C ALA A 106 7.55 -1.35 6.67
N TRP A 107 7.00 -0.69 5.66
CA TRP A 107 5.86 -1.21 4.89
C TRP A 107 6.20 -2.52 4.16
N GLU A 108 7.37 -2.58 3.53
CA GLU A 108 7.85 -3.79 2.85
C GLU A 108 8.09 -4.94 3.84
N ALA A 109 8.73 -4.66 4.99
CA ALA A 109 8.95 -5.63 6.06
C ALA A 109 7.64 -6.14 6.69
N ALA A 110 6.58 -5.33 6.66
CA ALA A 110 5.24 -5.71 7.10
C ALA A 110 4.45 -6.53 6.06
N GLY A 111 5.06 -6.92 4.93
CA GLY A 111 4.40 -7.73 3.91
C GLY A 111 3.57 -6.93 2.91
N ARG A 112 3.82 -5.62 2.79
CA ARG A 112 3.18 -4.70 1.81
C ARG A 112 1.66 -4.55 2.00
N PRO A 113 1.17 -4.26 3.23
CA PRO A 113 -0.26 -4.08 3.49
C PRO A 113 -0.84 -2.93 2.67
N VAL A 114 -2.01 -3.13 2.06
CA VAL A 114 -2.67 -2.13 1.20
C VAL A 114 -3.76 -1.33 1.93
N HIS A 115 -4.25 -1.84 3.07
CA HIS A 115 -5.23 -1.18 3.91
C HIS A 115 -4.75 -1.02 5.36
N GLY A 116 -5.04 0.14 5.91
CA GLY A 116 -4.87 0.47 7.33
C GLY A 116 -5.94 1.47 7.67
N ILE A 117 -6.88 1.05 8.51
CA ILE A 117 -7.93 1.93 9.04
C ILE A 117 -7.56 2.19 10.48
N ARG A 118 -7.37 3.47 10.84
CA ARG A 118 -7.58 3.88 12.23
C ARG A 118 -9.06 3.73 12.52
N GLY A 119 -9.43 2.67 13.25
CA GLY A 119 -10.69 2.66 13.98
C GLY A 119 -10.74 3.93 14.84
N LYS A 120 -11.87 4.65 14.77
CA LYS A 120 -12.12 5.91 15.49
C LYS A 120 -11.75 5.84 16.96
#